data_AF-A0A929VYE2-F1
#
_entry.id   AF-A0A929VYE2-F1
#
_cell.length_a   1.000
_cell.length_b   1.000
_cell.length_c   1.000
_cell.angle_alpha   90.00
_cell.angle_beta   90.00
_cell.angle_gamma   90.00
#
_symmetry.space_group_name_H-M   'P 1'
#
loop_
_entity.id
_entity.type
_entity.pdbx_description
1 polymer ?
#
loop_
_entity_poly.entity_id
_entity_poly.type
_entity_poly.pdbx_seq_one_letter_code
_entity_poly.pdbx_strand_id
1 'polypeptide(L)'
;MKLRHILFLAALTCGASAMAQAERGRVGVNATAPTERLHVNGTARIQSLPKAGEGVTTSAAGQYDQTKANHFDPKRVVVANAQGVFGSMPGAWPLFFYLPGYIMPTDVSAPEYDGTVFTIDLHKIYRERFQPSLAAVTPPATASPSSTALPVEQVSDLGFFVTYYDNTVVKDVTVDDTGILTYKLVNVPAVVTDKTYMNIVFKRL
;
A
#
# COMPACT_ATOMS: atom_id res chain seq x y z
N MET A 1 16.57 -24.19 80.76
CA MET A 1 16.73 -22.73 80.53
C MET A 1 16.46 -22.49 79.05
N LYS A 2 15.28 -21.96 78.68
CA LYS A 2 15.08 -20.64 78.04
C LYS A 2 15.91 -20.48 76.74
N LEU A 3 15.42 -20.16 75.54
CA LEU A 3 14.27 -19.35 75.14
C LEU A 3 14.19 -19.30 73.58
N ARG A 4 12.99 -19.48 72.98
CA ARG A 4 12.39 -18.76 71.82
C ARG A 4 13.13 -18.73 70.46
N HIS A 5 12.58 -19.39 69.42
CA HIS A 5 11.50 -18.96 68.50
C HIS A 5 11.98 -18.15 67.28
N ILE A 6 11.57 -18.64 66.11
CA ILE A 6 11.22 -17.88 64.90
C ILE A 6 12.40 -17.36 64.05
N LEU A 7 12.75 -18.17 63.06
CA LEU A 7 13.15 -17.67 61.73
C LEU A 7 12.62 -18.69 60.69
N PHE A 8 11.30 -18.79 60.52
CA PHE A 8 10.57 -18.11 59.44
C PHE A 8 11.35 -18.08 58.12
N LEU A 9 11.14 -19.11 57.29
CA LEU A 9 10.55 -18.98 55.95
C LEU A 9 10.98 -17.76 55.11
N ALA A 10 12.28 -17.46 55.04
CA ALA A 10 12.83 -16.43 54.16
C ALA A 10 13.70 -16.99 53.01
N ALA A 11 13.74 -18.33 52.87
CA ALA A 11 14.44 -19.01 51.78
C ALA A 11 13.52 -19.45 50.62
N LEU A 12 12.22 -19.10 50.65
CA LEU A 12 11.23 -19.56 49.67
C LEU A 12 10.56 -18.43 48.85
N THR A 13 11.06 -17.19 48.90
CA THR A 13 10.47 -16.08 48.11
C THR A 13 11.47 -15.28 47.28
N CYS A 14 12.76 -15.61 47.32
CA CYS A 14 13.79 -14.95 46.49
C CYS A 14 14.18 -15.79 45.26
N GLY A 15 13.31 -16.68 44.79
CA GLY A 15 13.53 -17.53 43.62
C GLY A 15 12.63 -17.23 42.42
N ALA A 16 11.66 -16.31 42.54
CA ALA A 16 10.65 -16.06 41.51
C ALA A 16 10.71 -14.66 40.87
N SER A 17 11.74 -13.86 41.17
CA SER A 17 11.91 -12.51 40.62
C SER A 17 13.25 -12.35 39.90
N ALA A 18 13.59 -13.31 39.05
CA ALA A 18 14.70 -13.17 38.11
C ALA A 18 14.35 -13.75 36.72
N MET A 19 13.10 -13.59 36.28
CA MET A 19 12.80 -13.56 34.85
C MET A 19 12.85 -12.09 34.37
N ALA A 20 13.89 -11.35 34.77
CA ALA A 20 14.28 -10.18 34.01
C ALA A 20 14.96 -10.74 32.76
N GLN A 21 14.17 -11.06 31.74
CA GLN A 21 14.68 -11.38 30.42
C GLN A 21 15.55 -10.20 29.98
N ALA A 22 16.86 -10.33 30.20
CA ALA A 22 17.81 -9.65 29.35
C ALA A 22 17.63 -10.28 27.96
N GLU A 23 16.63 -9.83 27.22
CA GLU A 23 16.66 -9.94 25.76
C GLU A 23 17.82 -9.04 25.31
N ARG A 24 19.05 -9.58 25.39
CA ARG A 24 20.28 -8.86 25.10
C ARG A 24 20.18 -8.31 23.68
N GLY A 25 19.90 -7.02 23.56
CA GLY A 25 19.85 -6.32 22.28
C GLY A 25 18.48 -5.79 21.83
N ARG A 26 17.44 -5.84 22.68
CA ARG A 26 16.17 -5.12 22.43
C ARG A 26 15.98 -3.96 23.40
N VAL A 27 15.45 -2.86 22.90
CA VAL A 27 15.10 -1.65 23.65
C VAL A 27 13.58 -1.50 23.59
N GLY A 28 12.92 -1.70 24.73
CA GLY A 28 11.50 -1.44 24.91
C GLY A 28 11.28 -0.09 25.59
N VAL A 29 10.44 0.77 25.00
CA VAL A 29 9.91 1.97 25.65
C VAL A 29 8.48 1.66 26.04
N ASN A 30 8.20 1.60 27.34
CA ASN A 30 6.90 1.20 27.89
C ASN A 30 6.45 -0.21 27.46
N ALA A 31 7.41 -1.11 27.20
CA ALA A 31 7.19 -2.50 26.83
C ALA A 31 8.21 -3.40 27.54
N THR A 32 7.74 -4.32 28.37
CA THR A 32 8.58 -5.26 29.15
C THR A 32 8.95 -6.53 28.37
N ALA A 33 8.22 -6.81 27.28
CA ALA A 33 8.49 -7.90 26.33
C ALA A 33 8.50 -7.33 24.89
N PRO A 34 9.58 -6.64 24.48
CA PRO A 34 9.65 -6.02 23.17
C PRO A 34 9.69 -7.07 22.04
N THR A 35 8.83 -6.93 21.02
CA THR A 35 8.73 -7.82 19.86
C THR A 35 9.76 -7.48 18.77
N GLU A 36 10.20 -6.21 18.71
CA GLU A 36 11.21 -5.71 17.78
C GLU A 36 12.43 -5.16 18.54
N ARG A 37 13.56 -4.97 17.83
CA ARG A 37 14.80 -4.45 18.43
C ARG A 37 14.62 -3.08 19.08
N LEU A 38 13.74 -2.26 18.51
CA LEU A 38 13.22 -1.05 19.13
C LEU A 38 11.70 -1.16 19.09
N HIS A 39 11.07 -1.30 20.27
CA HIS A 39 9.62 -1.34 20.41
C HIS A 39 9.18 -0.14 21.26
N VAL A 40 8.34 0.72 20.70
CA VAL A 40 7.71 1.83 21.41
C VAL A 40 6.23 1.55 21.58
N ASN A 41 5.78 1.30 22.81
CA ASN A 41 4.37 1.23 23.15
C ASN A 41 3.84 2.63 23.48
N GLY A 42 3.62 3.42 22.43
CA GLY A 42 3.24 4.83 22.51
C GLY A 42 3.54 5.59 21.22
N THR A 43 3.70 6.91 21.31
CA THR A 43 4.06 7.77 20.17
C THR A 43 5.57 8.06 20.15
N ALA A 44 6.15 8.14 18.95
CA ALA A 44 7.52 8.56 18.74
C ALA A 44 7.56 9.93 18.05
N ARG A 45 8.39 10.85 18.55
CA ARG A 45 8.66 12.15 17.92
C ARG A 45 10.14 12.25 17.59
N ILE A 46 10.46 12.49 16.31
CA ILE A 46 11.82 12.71 15.84
C ILE A 46 11.98 14.20 15.56
N GLN A 47 12.87 14.87 16.31
CA GLN A 47 13.02 16.33 16.21
C GLN A 47 13.85 16.77 15.02
N SER A 48 14.83 15.97 14.62
CA SER A 48 15.78 16.32 13.56
C SER A 48 15.79 15.22 12.50
N LEU A 49 15.47 15.60 11.27
CA LEU A 49 15.53 14.75 10.09
C LEU A 49 16.42 15.47 9.07
N PRO A 50 17.47 14.81 8.54
CA PRO A 50 18.32 15.43 7.55
C PRO A 50 17.56 15.64 6.24
N LYS A 51 17.86 16.72 5.53
CA LYS A 51 17.42 16.93 4.14
C LYS A 51 18.42 16.32 3.17
N ALA A 52 17.97 16.07 1.93
CA ALA A 52 18.85 15.56 0.88
C ALA A 52 20.10 16.46 0.77
N GLY A 53 21.28 15.84 0.86
CA GLY A 53 22.56 16.54 0.83
C GLY A 53 23.05 17.09 2.18
N GLU A 54 22.33 16.93 3.29
CA GLU A 54 22.84 17.30 4.63
C GLU A 54 23.75 16.21 5.22
N GLY A 55 24.78 16.61 5.97
CA GLY A 55 25.74 15.67 6.57
C GLY A 55 25.12 14.77 7.66
N VAL A 56 25.43 13.47 7.62
CA VAL A 56 24.99 12.47 8.62
C VAL A 56 26.18 11.95 9.43
N THR A 57 25.95 11.58 10.69
CA THR A 57 27.01 11.10 11.59
C THR A 57 27.35 9.61 11.42
N THR A 58 26.91 8.99 10.33
CA THR A 58 27.17 7.58 10.04
C THR A 58 28.08 7.47 8.82
N SER A 59 29.27 6.91 9.03
CA SER A 59 30.27 6.71 7.98
C SER A 59 29.87 5.60 7.00
N ALA A 60 30.60 5.47 5.88
CA ALA A 60 30.32 4.46 4.87
C ALA A 60 30.56 3.03 5.41
N ALA A 61 31.38 2.90 6.45
CA ALA A 61 31.61 1.66 7.19
C ALA A 61 30.60 1.44 8.33
N GLY A 62 29.56 2.27 8.45
CA GLY A 62 28.53 2.17 9.49
C GLY A 62 28.97 2.61 10.89
N GLN A 63 30.09 3.35 11.01
CA GLN A 63 30.61 3.84 12.28
C GLN A 63 30.17 5.28 12.55
N TYR A 64 30.29 5.73 13.81
CA TYR A 64 30.08 7.15 14.13
C TYR A 64 31.16 8.02 13.47
N ASP A 65 30.74 9.11 12.83
CA ASP A 65 31.59 10.11 12.20
C ASP A 65 31.15 11.53 12.62
N GLN A 66 31.99 12.19 13.41
CA GLN A 66 31.74 13.55 13.87
C GLN A 66 31.91 14.59 12.75
N THR A 67 32.74 14.30 11.74
CA THR A 67 33.02 15.21 10.62
C THR A 67 31.87 15.26 9.61
N LYS A 68 30.97 14.27 9.65
CA LYS A 68 29.84 14.11 8.73
C LYS A 68 30.26 14.11 7.27
N ALA A 69 31.31 13.35 6.95
CA ALA A 69 31.84 13.27 5.58
C ALA A 69 30.80 12.68 4.59
N ASN A 70 29.87 11.87 5.10
CA ASN A 70 28.73 11.35 4.35
C ASN A 70 27.52 12.28 4.42
N HIS A 71 26.74 12.28 3.34
CA HIS A 71 25.53 13.07 3.22
C HIS A 71 24.29 12.19 3.11
N PHE A 72 23.16 12.70 3.59
CA PHE A 72 21.88 12.04 3.48
C PHE A 72 21.41 12.00 2.02
N ASP A 73 21.27 10.79 1.49
CA ASP A 73 20.78 10.51 0.15
C ASP A 73 19.53 9.62 0.25
N PRO A 74 18.31 10.21 0.22
CA PRO A 74 17.08 9.46 0.45
C PRO A 74 16.83 8.47 -0.70
N LYS A 75 16.74 7.17 -0.38
CA LYS A 75 16.49 6.09 -1.36
C LYS A 75 15.13 5.40 -1.24
N ARG A 76 14.49 5.48 -0.07
CA ARG A 76 13.26 4.72 0.24
C ARG A 76 12.35 5.54 1.15
N VAL A 77 11.06 5.23 1.12
CA VAL A 77 10.08 5.73 2.08
C VAL A 77 9.95 4.73 3.23
N VAL A 78 9.81 5.23 4.46
CA VAL A 78 9.50 4.41 5.63
C VAL A 78 7.99 4.16 5.68
N VAL A 79 7.58 2.91 5.86
CA VAL A 79 6.19 2.47 6.00
C VAL A 79 6.00 1.66 7.25
N ALA A 80 4.75 1.44 7.67
CA ALA A 80 4.39 0.48 8.71
C ALA A 80 3.42 -0.58 8.15
N ASN A 81 3.53 -1.82 8.62
CA ASN A 81 2.51 -2.84 8.37
C ASN A 81 1.36 -2.74 9.39
N ALA A 82 0.37 -3.64 9.30
CA ALA A 82 -0.79 -3.68 10.19
C ALA A 82 -0.42 -3.88 11.69
N GLN A 83 0.75 -4.46 11.96
CA GLN A 83 1.30 -4.66 13.30
C GLN A 83 2.14 -3.47 13.79
N GLY A 84 2.26 -2.38 13.00
CA GLY A 84 3.03 -1.20 13.36
C GLY A 84 4.54 -1.32 13.15
N VAL A 85 5.03 -2.42 12.57
CA VAL A 85 6.46 -2.65 12.32
C VAL A 85 6.92 -1.82 11.12
N PHE A 86 7.99 -1.06 11.30
CA PHE A 86 8.54 -0.24 10.23
C PHE A 86 9.28 -1.07 9.18
N GLY A 87 8.94 -0.82 7.92
CA GLY A 87 9.61 -1.32 6.73
C GLY A 87 10.00 -0.18 5.81
N SER A 88 10.43 -0.54 4.61
CA SER A 88 10.75 0.47 3.58
C SER A 88 10.28 0.03 2.20
N MET A 89 9.81 1.00 1.42
CA MET A 89 9.37 0.81 0.03
C MET A 89 10.11 1.77 -0.91
N PRO A 90 10.29 1.41 -2.18
CA PRO A 90 10.94 2.29 -3.16
C PRO A 90 10.19 3.62 -3.36
N GLY A 91 8.88 3.67 -3.08
CA GLY A 91 8.08 4.89 -3.10
C GLY A 91 6.68 4.63 -2.55
N ALA A 92 6.01 5.69 -2.08
CA ALA A 92 4.61 5.60 -1.66
C ALA A 92 3.70 5.58 -2.88
N TRP A 93 2.93 4.52 -3.02
CA TRP A 93 1.89 4.48 -4.03
C TRP A 93 0.80 5.51 -3.71
N PRO A 94 0.25 6.19 -4.73
CA PRO A 94 -0.79 7.18 -4.52
C PRO A 94 -2.04 6.50 -3.93
N LEU A 95 -2.76 7.25 -3.10
CA LEU A 95 -4.00 6.75 -2.48
C LEU A 95 -5.08 6.45 -3.53
N PHE A 96 -5.06 7.18 -4.65
CA PHE A 96 -5.94 6.96 -5.78
C PHE A 96 -5.21 7.23 -7.11
N PHE A 97 -5.68 6.60 -8.18
CA PHE A 97 -5.18 6.78 -9.53
C PHE A 97 -6.32 6.59 -10.55
N TYR A 98 -6.14 7.08 -11.77
CA TYR A 98 -7.13 6.91 -12.84
C TYR A 98 -6.97 5.55 -13.51
N LEU A 99 -8.09 4.99 -13.98
CA LEU A 99 -8.05 3.85 -14.89
C LEU A 99 -7.14 4.21 -16.10
N PRO A 100 -6.22 3.32 -16.51
CA PRO A 100 -5.46 3.54 -17.73
C PRO A 100 -6.39 3.75 -18.93
N GLY A 101 -5.94 4.49 -19.95
CA GLY A 101 -6.78 4.82 -21.10
C GLY A 101 -7.50 3.60 -21.69
N TYR A 102 -8.84 3.65 -21.67
CA TYR A 102 -9.72 2.63 -22.21
C TYR A 102 -10.95 3.31 -22.80
N ILE A 103 -11.30 2.95 -24.03
CA ILE A 103 -12.48 3.48 -24.73
C ILE A 103 -13.66 2.60 -24.33
N MET A 104 -14.67 3.20 -23.68
CA MET A 104 -15.90 2.49 -23.35
C MET A 104 -16.67 2.18 -24.63
N PRO A 105 -17.03 0.91 -24.89
CA PRO A 105 -17.71 0.54 -26.11
C PRO A 105 -19.11 1.16 -26.21
N THR A 106 -19.45 1.68 -27.38
CA THR A 106 -20.79 2.22 -27.68
C THR A 106 -21.46 1.51 -28.85
N ASP A 107 -20.78 0.51 -29.42
CA ASP A 107 -21.30 -0.33 -30.49
C ASP A 107 -21.78 -1.65 -29.89
N VAL A 108 -23.02 -2.03 -30.20
CA VAL A 108 -23.65 -3.28 -29.76
C VAL A 108 -23.05 -4.51 -30.44
N SER A 109 -22.16 -4.34 -31.41
CA SER A 109 -21.35 -5.42 -31.98
C SER A 109 -20.15 -5.81 -31.09
N ALA A 110 -19.84 -5.01 -30.07
CA ALA A 110 -18.71 -5.25 -29.18
C ALA A 110 -18.92 -6.51 -28.33
N PRO A 111 -17.86 -7.29 -28.06
CA PRO A 111 -17.97 -8.53 -27.26
C PRO A 111 -18.41 -8.30 -25.82
N GLU A 112 -18.28 -7.07 -25.30
CA GLU A 112 -18.73 -6.68 -23.97
C GLU A 112 -20.26 -6.51 -23.87
N TYR A 113 -20.98 -6.49 -25.00
CA TYR A 113 -22.44 -6.37 -25.04
C TYR A 113 -23.11 -7.76 -25.07
N ASP A 114 -23.98 -8.02 -24.09
CA ASP A 114 -24.68 -9.31 -23.96
C ASP A 114 -26.06 -9.36 -24.66
N GLY A 115 -26.42 -8.30 -25.39
CA GLY A 115 -27.76 -8.10 -25.94
C GLY A 115 -28.62 -7.13 -25.14
N THR A 116 -28.25 -6.82 -23.90
CA THR A 116 -28.99 -5.92 -22.99
C THR A 116 -28.09 -4.86 -22.34
N VAL A 117 -26.92 -5.26 -21.85
CA VAL A 117 -25.98 -4.41 -21.09
C VAL A 117 -24.56 -4.60 -21.59
N PHE A 118 -23.74 -3.56 -21.42
CA PHE A 118 -22.29 -3.68 -21.51
C PHE A 118 -21.74 -4.09 -20.15
N THR A 119 -20.81 -5.04 -20.13
CA THR A 119 -20.11 -5.50 -18.92
C THR A 119 -18.60 -5.34 -19.10
N ILE A 120 -17.98 -4.53 -18.25
CA ILE A 120 -16.56 -4.16 -18.32
C ILE A 120 -15.86 -4.57 -17.02
N ASP A 121 -14.83 -5.42 -17.13
CA ASP A 121 -13.95 -5.74 -16.01
C ASP A 121 -12.82 -4.71 -15.90
N LEU A 122 -12.98 -3.76 -14.99
CA LEU A 122 -12.05 -2.64 -14.80
C LEU A 122 -10.70 -3.11 -14.25
N HIS A 123 -10.70 -4.11 -13.35
CA HIS A 123 -9.46 -4.61 -12.75
C HIS A 123 -8.61 -5.37 -13.78
N LYS A 124 -9.26 -6.18 -14.63
CA LYS A 124 -8.60 -6.84 -15.76
C LYS A 124 -7.96 -5.83 -16.70
N ILE A 125 -8.69 -4.79 -17.11
CA ILE A 125 -8.14 -3.74 -17.97
C ILE A 125 -6.91 -3.10 -17.32
N TYR A 126 -7.02 -2.69 -16.06
CA TYR A 126 -5.90 -2.11 -15.31
C TYR A 126 -4.68 -3.05 -15.27
N ARG A 127 -4.89 -4.31 -14.91
CA ARG A 127 -3.86 -5.37 -14.86
C ARG A 127 -3.14 -5.51 -16.20
N GLU A 128 -3.88 -5.65 -17.28
CA GLU A 128 -3.35 -5.84 -18.63
C GLU A 128 -2.62 -4.60 -19.15
N ARG A 129 -3.02 -3.39 -18.75
CA ARG A 129 -2.32 -2.15 -19.16
C ARG A 129 -0.99 -1.97 -18.44
N PHE A 130 -0.91 -2.40 -17.18
CA PHE A 130 0.31 -2.34 -16.39
C PHE A 130 1.25 -3.50 -16.68
N GLN A 131 0.69 -4.64 -17.10
CA GLN A 131 1.41 -5.86 -17.46
C GLN A 131 0.83 -6.43 -18.77
N PRO A 132 1.20 -5.85 -19.94
CA PRO A 132 0.66 -6.24 -21.24
C PRO A 132 0.80 -7.72 -21.59
N SER A 133 1.81 -8.39 -21.03
CA SER A 133 2.04 -9.83 -21.21
C SER A 133 0.99 -10.73 -20.54
N LEU A 134 0.13 -10.18 -19.68
CA LEU A 134 -0.99 -10.91 -19.07
C LEU A 134 -2.24 -10.93 -19.95
N ALA A 135 -2.31 -10.07 -20.96
CA ALA A 135 -3.46 -10.04 -21.86
C ALA A 135 -3.47 -11.26 -22.77
N ALA A 136 -4.67 -11.79 -23.08
CA ALA A 136 -4.81 -12.91 -24.02
C ALA A 136 -4.26 -12.58 -25.42
N VAL A 137 -4.38 -11.30 -25.81
CA VAL A 137 -3.73 -10.72 -26.99
C VAL A 137 -2.93 -9.52 -26.51
N THR A 138 -1.61 -9.59 -26.61
CA THR A 138 -0.71 -8.53 -26.16
C THR A 138 -0.98 -7.24 -26.95
N PRO A 139 -1.44 -6.15 -26.31
CA PRO A 139 -1.65 -4.89 -27.00
C PRO A 139 -0.31 -4.23 -27.36
N PRO A 140 -0.28 -3.34 -28.38
CA PRO A 140 0.89 -2.50 -28.63
C PRO A 140 1.23 -1.67 -27.37
N ALA A 141 2.41 -1.91 -26.82
CA ALA A 141 2.92 -1.22 -25.65
C ALA A 141 4.45 -1.19 -25.69
N THR A 142 5.06 -0.19 -25.06
CA THR A 142 6.52 -0.06 -24.97
C THR A 142 6.92 0.56 -23.63
N ALA A 143 8.13 0.26 -23.18
CA ALA A 143 8.74 0.81 -21.98
C ALA A 143 10.20 1.16 -22.27
N SER A 144 10.79 2.07 -21.47
CA SER A 144 12.22 2.37 -21.62
C SER A 144 13.08 1.13 -21.28
N PRO A 145 14.28 0.96 -21.87
CA PRO A 145 15.03 -0.30 -21.79
C PRO A 145 15.36 -0.81 -20.38
N SER A 146 15.48 0.08 -19.40
CA SER A 146 15.77 -0.26 -18.00
C SER A 146 14.53 -0.30 -17.10
N SER A 147 13.34 -0.08 -17.66
CA SER A 147 12.09 -0.14 -16.90
C SER A 147 11.74 -1.56 -16.53
N THR A 148 11.13 -1.71 -15.35
CA THR A 148 10.51 -2.95 -14.90
C THR A 148 8.99 -2.82 -14.98
N ALA A 149 8.26 -3.94 -14.81
CA ALA A 149 6.81 -3.93 -14.83
C ALA A 149 6.23 -2.95 -13.79
N LEU A 150 5.15 -2.27 -14.17
CA LEU A 150 4.43 -1.42 -13.23
C LEU A 150 3.80 -2.29 -12.12
N PRO A 151 3.76 -1.80 -10.87
CA PRO A 151 3.18 -2.54 -9.77
C PRO A 151 1.66 -2.63 -9.92
N VAL A 152 1.10 -3.80 -9.59
CA VAL A 152 -0.35 -4.02 -9.66
C VAL A 152 -0.94 -4.42 -8.32
N GLU A 153 -2.00 -3.74 -7.92
CA GLU A 153 -2.80 -4.02 -6.74
C GLU A 153 -3.79 -5.17 -6.95
N GLN A 154 -4.10 -5.89 -5.88
CA GLN A 154 -5.17 -6.88 -5.91
C GLN A 154 -6.52 -6.18 -5.97
N VAL A 155 -7.52 -6.85 -6.55
CA VAL A 155 -8.90 -6.32 -6.62
C VAL A 155 -9.47 -6.02 -5.23
N SER A 156 -9.15 -6.87 -4.24
CA SER A 156 -9.56 -6.70 -2.84
C SER A 156 -8.99 -5.45 -2.16
N ASP A 157 -7.93 -4.88 -2.73
CA ASP A 157 -7.21 -3.73 -2.17
C ASP A 157 -7.67 -2.42 -2.84
N LEU A 158 -8.70 -2.48 -3.68
CA LEU A 158 -9.17 -1.37 -4.50
C LEU A 158 -10.68 -1.15 -4.36
N GLY A 159 -11.06 0.14 -4.28
CA GLY A 159 -12.41 0.61 -4.53
C GLY A 159 -12.50 1.32 -5.88
N PHE A 160 -13.61 1.12 -6.59
CA PHE A 160 -13.83 1.60 -7.95
C PHE A 160 -14.87 2.72 -7.97
N PHE A 161 -14.56 3.82 -8.66
CA PHE A 161 -15.41 5.01 -8.68
C PHE A 161 -15.60 5.50 -10.11
N VAL A 162 -16.85 5.56 -10.57
CA VAL A 162 -17.21 6.33 -11.75
C VAL A 162 -17.52 7.76 -11.30
N THR A 163 -16.62 8.69 -11.64
CA THR A 163 -16.72 10.10 -11.22
C THR A 163 -17.36 10.98 -12.28
N TYR A 164 -17.45 10.50 -13.52
CA TYR A 164 -18.13 11.16 -14.62
C TYR A 164 -18.52 10.12 -15.69
N TYR A 165 -19.69 10.31 -16.30
CA TYR A 165 -20.09 9.70 -17.56
C TYR A 165 -21.07 10.62 -18.29
N ASP A 166 -21.13 10.51 -19.61
CA ASP A 166 -22.11 11.23 -20.43
C ASP A 166 -23.49 10.55 -20.33
N ASN A 167 -24.39 11.15 -19.54
CA ASN A 167 -25.74 10.64 -19.32
C ASN A 167 -26.67 10.76 -20.53
N THR A 168 -26.24 11.43 -21.61
CA THR A 168 -26.99 11.49 -22.87
C THR A 168 -26.73 10.28 -23.76
N VAL A 169 -25.62 9.59 -23.53
CA VAL A 169 -25.19 8.40 -24.28
C VAL A 169 -25.32 7.13 -23.45
N VAL A 170 -25.00 7.21 -22.16
CA VAL A 170 -24.91 6.08 -21.25
C VAL A 170 -25.87 6.25 -20.06
N LYS A 171 -26.53 5.17 -19.64
CA LYS A 171 -27.44 5.13 -18.49
C LYS A 171 -27.26 3.84 -17.68
N ASP A 172 -27.92 3.76 -16.54
CA ASP A 172 -27.89 2.60 -15.63
C ASP A 172 -26.46 2.18 -15.26
N VAL A 173 -25.59 3.15 -14.98
CA VAL A 173 -24.18 2.90 -14.66
C VAL A 173 -24.06 2.39 -13.23
N THR A 174 -23.51 1.19 -13.07
CA THR A 174 -23.22 0.58 -11.76
C THR A 174 -21.84 -0.06 -11.78
N VAL A 175 -21.14 -0.02 -10.66
CA VAL A 175 -19.87 -0.73 -10.45
C VAL A 175 -19.93 -1.46 -9.13
N ASP A 176 -19.45 -2.70 -9.09
CA ASP A 176 -19.42 -3.53 -7.88
C ASP A 176 -18.03 -3.56 -7.22
N ASP A 177 -17.95 -4.20 -6.05
CA ASP A 177 -16.72 -4.33 -5.25
C ASP A 177 -15.64 -5.19 -5.94
N THR A 178 -16.00 -5.92 -7.00
CA THR A 178 -15.05 -6.70 -7.81
C THR A 178 -14.55 -5.93 -9.04
N GLY A 179 -14.99 -4.68 -9.21
CA GLY A 179 -14.59 -3.83 -10.33
C GLY A 179 -15.32 -4.15 -11.63
N ILE A 180 -16.46 -4.84 -11.56
CA ILE A 180 -17.32 -5.06 -12.73
C ILE A 180 -18.22 -3.84 -12.89
N LEU A 181 -17.99 -3.10 -13.96
CA LEU A 181 -18.80 -1.97 -14.40
C LEU A 181 -19.85 -2.46 -15.40
N THR A 182 -21.11 -2.12 -15.17
CA THR A 182 -22.18 -2.33 -16.15
C THR A 182 -22.87 -1.04 -16.53
N TYR A 183 -23.28 -0.92 -17.78
CA TYR A 183 -24.09 0.20 -18.26
C TYR A 183 -24.92 -0.16 -19.49
N LYS A 184 -25.87 0.72 -19.83
CA LYS A 184 -26.66 0.65 -21.06
C LYS A 184 -26.48 1.89 -21.91
N LEU A 185 -26.74 1.77 -23.19
CA LEU A 185 -26.86 2.92 -24.06
C LEU A 185 -28.25 3.55 -23.91
N VAL A 186 -28.31 4.87 -23.95
CA VAL A 186 -29.57 5.61 -23.97
C VAL A 186 -30.31 5.30 -25.28
N ASN A 187 -29.59 5.34 -26.41
CA ASN A 187 -30.06 5.04 -27.76
C ASN A 187 -29.23 3.90 -28.38
N VAL A 188 -29.87 3.07 -29.21
CA VAL A 188 -29.19 2.04 -30.01
C VAL A 188 -29.58 2.26 -31.47
N PRO A 189 -28.65 2.68 -32.36
CA PRO A 189 -27.23 2.94 -32.12
C PRO A 189 -26.99 4.18 -31.24
N ALA A 190 -25.84 4.21 -30.57
CA ALA A 190 -25.44 5.34 -29.72
C ALA A 190 -25.23 6.62 -30.55
N VAL A 191 -25.68 7.76 -30.01
CA VAL A 191 -25.39 9.08 -30.57
C VAL A 191 -24.23 9.68 -29.79
N VAL A 192 -23.00 9.46 -30.26
CA VAL A 192 -21.79 9.91 -29.56
C VAL A 192 -21.57 11.42 -29.70
N THR A 193 -20.98 12.01 -28.67
CA THR A 193 -20.62 13.43 -28.57
C THR A 193 -19.13 13.57 -28.21
N ASP A 194 -18.62 14.79 -28.22
CA ASP A 194 -17.29 15.12 -27.68
C ASP A 194 -17.12 14.80 -26.19
N LYS A 195 -18.23 14.56 -25.48
CA LYS A 195 -18.28 14.21 -24.05
C LYS A 195 -18.41 12.72 -23.81
N THR A 196 -18.47 11.88 -24.85
CA THR A 196 -18.62 10.42 -24.72
C THR A 196 -17.33 9.77 -24.21
N TYR A 197 -17.05 9.98 -22.93
CA TYR A 197 -16.01 9.33 -22.16
C TYR A 197 -16.51 9.09 -20.72
N MET A 198 -15.82 8.20 -20.01
CA MET A 198 -16.09 7.90 -18.61
C MET A 198 -14.82 8.17 -17.80
N ASN A 199 -14.96 8.90 -16.69
CA ASN A 199 -13.84 9.14 -15.79
C ASN A 199 -13.90 8.16 -14.62
N ILE A 200 -12.93 7.26 -14.57
CA ILE A 200 -12.88 6.18 -13.58
C ILE A 200 -11.65 6.34 -12.71
N VAL A 201 -11.87 6.32 -11.39
CA VAL A 201 -10.84 6.46 -10.36
C VAL A 201 -10.81 5.20 -9.52
N PHE A 202 -9.61 4.68 -9.28
CA PHE A 202 -9.35 3.58 -8.36
C PHE A 202 -8.77 4.18 -7.10
N LYS A 203 -9.28 3.76 -5.94
CA LYS A 203 -8.77 4.18 -4.63
C LYS A 203 -8.33 2.95 -3.86
N ARG A 204 -7.18 2.99 -3.22
CA ARG A 204 -6.73 1.91 -2.33
C ARG A 204 -7.59 1.86 -1.05
N LEU A 205 -7.90 0.65 -0.59
CA LEU A 205 -8.67 0.38 0.63
C LEU A 205 -7.79 0.22 1.87
#